data_AF-A0A3C0UHN8-F1
#
_entry.id   AF-A0A3C0UHN8-F1
#
_cell.length_a   1.000
_cell.length_b   1.000
_cell.length_c   1.000
_cell.angle_alpha   90.00
_cell.angle_beta   90.00
_cell.angle_gamma   90.00
#
_symmetry.space_group_name_H-M   'P 1'
#
loop_
_entity.id
_entity.type
_entity.pdbx_description
1 polymer ?
#
loop_
_entity_poly.entity_id
_entity_poly.type
_entity_poly.pdbx_seq_one_letter_code
_entity_poly.pdbx_strand_id
1 'polypeptide(L)' 'MCNSLKNISITFCGGCNPRIDRGGLAKCVCELVAEYGCTVVFNKPDADFIIYISGCSANCAWRYSKAQAAHTIV' A
#
# COMPACT_ATOMS: atom_id res chain seq x y z
N MET A 1 10.73 -17.21 18.30
CA MET A 1 9.92 -16.01 18.02
C MET A 1 9.11 -16.31 16.77
N CYS A 2 7.77 -16.43 16.87
CA CYS A 2 6.92 -16.60 15.68
C CYS A 2 6.87 -15.27 14.93
N ASN A 3 7.70 -15.09 13.90
CA ASN A 3 7.41 -14.08 12.88
C ASN A 3 6.28 -14.64 12.02
N SER A 4 5.03 -14.37 12.42
CA SER A 4 3.91 -14.51 11.49
C SER A 4 4.21 -13.65 10.27
N LEU A 5 4.14 -14.25 9.08
CA LEU A 5 4.21 -13.52 7.82
C LEU A 5 3.24 -12.35 7.88
N LYS A 6 3.76 -11.12 7.79
CA LYS A 6 2.94 -9.91 7.81
C LYS A 6 2.42 -9.63 6.41
N ASN A 7 1.13 -9.44 6.29
CA ASN A 7 0.50 -9.04 5.04
C ASN A 7 0.58 -7.52 4.91
N ILE A 8 1.21 -7.05 3.83
CA ILE A 8 1.28 -5.64 3.48
C ILE A 8 0.42 -5.42 2.25
N SER A 9 -0.59 -4.57 2.39
CA SER A 9 -1.51 -4.21 1.31
C SER A 9 -1.07 -2.91 0.68
N ILE A 10 -0.93 -2.90 -0.64
CA ILE A 10 -0.70 -1.67 -1.40
C ILE A 10 -2.03 -1.23 -2.01
N THR A 11 -2.42 0.01 -1.72
CA THR A 11 -3.61 0.64 -2.27
C THR A 11 -3.19 1.91 -3.01
N PHE A 12 -3.60 2.05 -4.27
CA PHE A 12 -3.36 3.27 -5.04
C PHE A 12 -4.65 3.74 -5.70
N CYS A 13 -4.79 5.06 -5.87
CA CYS A 13 -5.98 5.60 -6.53
C CYS A 13 -5.95 5.33 -8.04
N GLY A 14 -7.10 5.24 -8.70
CA GLY A 14 -7.18 5.18 -10.18
C GLY A 14 -6.64 6.47 -10.82
N GLY A 15 -6.88 7.62 -10.17
CA GLY A 15 -6.28 8.91 -10.46
C GLY A 15 -6.83 9.60 -11.70
N CYS A 16 -7.54 10.70 -11.48
CA CYS A 16 -7.92 11.62 -12.57
C CYS A 16 -6.73 12.48 -13.06
N ASN A 17 -5.57 12.52 -12.36
CA ASN A 17 -4.35 13.22 -12.79
C ASN A 17 -3.08 12.86 -11.95
N PRO A 18 -2.35 11.76 -12.22
CA PRO A 18 -1.14 11.40 -11.47
C PRO A 18 0.09 12.24 -11.87
N ARG A 19 0.85 12.72 -10.88
CA ARG A 19 2.13 13.43 -11.01
C ARG A 19 3.35 12.53 -10.82
N ILE A 20 3.14 11.31 -10.32
CA ILE A 20 4.19 10.31 -10.08
C ILE A 20 3.82 8.97 -10.71
N ASP A 21 4.83 8.17 -11.04
CA ASP A 21 4.64 6.78 -11.44
C ASP A 21 4.32 5.91 -10.22
N ARG A 22 3.02 5.76 -9.95
CA ARG A 22 2.49 4.93 -8.86
C ARG A 22 2.78 3.45 -9.07
N GLY A 23 2.84 2.99 -10.34
CA GLY A 23 3.03 1.59 -10.68
C GLY A 23 4.48 1.18 -10.44
N GLY A 24 5.43 1.99 -10.93
CA GLY A 24 6.85 1.83 -10.62
C GLY A 24 7.12 1.90 -9.12
N LEU A 25 6.53 2.87 -8.42
CA LEU A 25 6.68 2.98 -6.96
C LEU A 25 6.11 1.75 -6.23
N ALA A 26 4.91 1.29 -6.61
CA ALA A 26 4.31 0.08 -6.03
C ALA A 26 5.21 -1.14 -6.25
N LYS A 27 5.79 -1.28 -7.45
CA LYS A 27 6.73 -2.37 -7.74
C LYS A 27 7.98 -2.31 -6.86
N CYS A 28 8.62 -1.15 -6.72
CA CYS A 28 9.78 -0.99 -5.84
C CYS A 28 9.44 -1.29 -4.39
N VAL A 29 8.27 -0.87 -3.91
CA VAL A 29 7.79 -1.19 -2.56
C VAL A 29 7.59 -2.70 -2.42
N CYS A 30 6.98 -3.37 -3.40
CA CYS A 30 6.80 -4.82 -3.39
C CYS A 30 8.12 -5.58 -3.25
N GLU A 31 9.12 -5.20 -4.07
CA GLU A 31 10.44 -5.82 -4.06
C GLU A 31 11.11 -5.64 -2.69
N LEU A 32 11.13 -4.41 -2.18
CA LEU A 32 11.73 -4.09 -0.89
C LEU A 32 11.09 -4.85 0.26
N VAL A 33 9.75 -4.91 0.34
CA VAL A 33 9.09 -5.61 1.46
C VAL A 33 9.17 -7.13 1.33
N ALA A 34 9.27 -7.67 0.11
CA ALA A 34 9.50 -9.09 -0.12
C ALA A 34 10.89 -9.51 0.40
N GLU A 35 11.91 -8.65 0.30
CA GLU A 35 13.24 -8.90 0.90
C GLU A 35 13.20 -9.05 2.42
N TYR A 36 12.23 -8.40 3.09
CA TYR A 36 12.00 -8.55 4.53
C TYR A 36 11.12 -9.75 4.90
N GLY A 37 10.74 -10.58 3.93
CA GLY A 37 9.89 -11.76 4.15
C GLY A 37 8.44 -11.41 4.45
N CYS A 38 7.94 -10.27 3.95
CA CYS A 38 6.52 -9.92 4.04
C CYS A 38 5.75 -10.40 2.80
N THR A 39 4.46 -10.71 2.96
CA THR A 39 3.58 -11.04 1.84
C THR A 39 2.91 -9.78 1.33
N VAL A 40 3.04 -9.49 0.03
CA VAL A 40 2.37 -8.34 -0.59
C VAL A 40 1.03 -8.75 -1.16
N VAL A 41 0.01 -7.97 -0.81
CA VAL A 41 -1.35 -8.06 -1.36
C VAL A 41 -1.77 -6.69 -1.87
N PHE A 42 -2.82 -6.62 -2.68
CA PHE A 42 -3.32 -5.37 -3.24
C PHE A 42 -4.77 -5.16 -2.85
N ASN A 43 -5.14 -3.92 -2.53
CA ASN A 43 -6.51 -3.51 -2.20
C ASN A 43 -7.18 -4.39 -1.13
N LYS A 44 -6.39 -4.94 -0.20
CA LYS A 44 -6.86 -5.77 0.91
C LYS A 44 -6.98 -4.90 2.17
N PRO A 45 -8.19 -4.57 2.64
CA PRO A 45 -8.41 -3.63 3.74
C PRO A 45 -8.18 -4.21 5.15
N ASP A 46 -8.04 -5.53 5.25
CA ASP A 46 -7.82 -6.32 6.47
C ASP A 46 -6.35 -6.80 6.62
N ALA A 47 -5.42 -6.12 5.95
CA ALA A 47 -3.99 -6.42 6.08
C ALA A 47 -3.40 -5.84 7.38
N ASP A 48 -2.28 -6.42 7.82
CA ASP A 48 -1.54 -5.93 9.01
C ASP A 48 -1.05 -4.49 8.80
N PHE A 49 -0.60 -4.19 7.58
CA PHE A 49 -0.17 -2.86 7.15
C PHE A 49 -0.83 -2.51 5.82
N ILE A 50 -1.22 -1.24 5.66
CA ILE A 50 -1.63 -0.70 4.36
C ILE A 50 -0.76 0.49 3.98
N ILE A 51 -0.21 0.43 2.77
CA ILE A 51 0.55 1.50 2.14
C ILE A 51 -0.35 2.15 1.09
N TYR A 52 -0.64 3.44 1.28
CA TYR A 52 -1.41 4.23 0.33
C TYR A 52 -0.48 4.99 -0.60
N ILE A 53 -0.52 4.69 -1.90
CA ILE A 53 0.25 5.41 -2.91
C ILE A 53 -0.67 6.37 -3.66
N SER A 54 -0.53 7.65 -3.35
CA SER A 54 -1.29 8.71 -3.98
C SER A 54 -0.50 9.41 -5.08
N GLY A 55 -1.05 9.38 -6.29
CA GLY A 55 -0.40 9.97 -7.46
C GLY A 55 -0.38 11.49 -7.47
N CYS A 56 -1.17 12.16 -6.63
CA CYS A 56 -1.28 13.61 -6.59
C CYS A 56 -1.63 14.08 -5.17
N SER A 57 -1.58 15.40 -4.95
CA SER A 57 -1.90 16.02 -3.67
C SER A 57 -3.35 15.85 -3.21
N ALA A 58 -4.26 15.41 -4.08
CA ALA A 58 -5.64 15.09 -3.70
C ALA A 58 -5.72 13.88 -2.74
N ASN A 59 -4.66 13.07 -2.69
CA ASN A 59 -4.49 11.94 -1.78
C ASN A 59 -5.68 10.97 -1.74
N CYS A 60 -6.32 10.72 -2.90
CA CYS A 60 -7.56 9.97 -2.98
C CYS A 60 -7.45 8.51 -2.52
N ALA A 61 -6.25 7.92 -2.61
CA ALA A 61 -6.03 6.54 -2.18
C ALA A 61 -6.32 6.38 -0.68
N TRP A 62 -5.86 7.34 0.13
CA TRP A 62 -6.12 7.35 1.56
C TRP A 62 -7.46 8.00 1.91
N ARG A 63 -7.78 9.15 1.30
CA ARG A 63 -8.97 9.96 1.64
C ARG A 63 -10.29 9.20 1.55
N TYR A 64 -10.41 8.27 0.61
CA TYR A 64 -11.61 7.45 0.42
C TYR A 64 -11.46 6.02 0.93
N SER A 65 -10.34 5.71 1.60
CA SER A 65 -10.16 4.40 2.20
C SER A 65 -11.15 4.19 3.34
N LYS A 66 -11.76 3.00 3.36
CA LYS A 66 -12.56 2.49 4.48
C LYS A 66 -11.83 1.40 5.26
N ALA A 67 -10.52 1.26 5.04
CA ALA A 67 -9.79 0.13 5.59
C ALA A 67 -9.60 0.24 7.10
N GLN A 68 -9.58 -0.92 7.76
CA GLN A 68 -9.30 -1.07 9.19
C GLN A 68 -8.02 -1.89 9.31
N ALA A 69 -6.88 -1.26 9.01
CA ALA A 69 -5.59 -1.88 9.26
C ALA A 69 -5.09 -1.54 10.65
N ALA A 70 -4.29 -2.44 11.24
CA ALA A 70 -3.60 -2.18 12.49
C ALA A 70 -2.64 -0.98 12.35
N HIS A 71 -2.00 -0.85 11.18
CA HIS A 71 -1.08 0.24 10.87
C HIS A 71 -1.23 0.74 9.43
N THR A 72 -1.03 2.05 9.24
CA THR A 72 -1.21 2.73 7.96
C THR A 72 -0.02 3.63 7.63
N ILE A 73 0.42 3.60 6.37
CA ILE A 73 1.47 4.46 5.81
C ILE A 73 0.87 5.20 4.61
N VAL A 74 1.02 6.53 4.58
CA VAL A 74 0.44 7.43 3.55
C VAL A 74 1.51 8.31 2.95
#